data_AF-A0A366EFD2-F1
#
_entry.id   AF-A0A366EFD2-F1
#
_cell.length_a   1.000
_cell.length_b   1.000
_cell.length_c   1.000
_cell.angle_alpha   90.00
_cell.angle_beta   90.00
_cell.angle_gamma   90.00
#
_symmetry.space_group_name_H-M   'P 1'
#
loop_
_entity.id
_entity.type
_entity.pdbx_description
1 polymer ?
#
loop_
_entity_poly.entity_id
_entity_poly.type
_entity_poly.pdbx_seq_one_letter_code
_entity_poly.pdbx_strand_id
1 'polypeptide(L)'
;MRLESFEALLDAYRQIWKNRLLISEGTSSEKILKETIKRELLDGNSHPRVRKSKEEKYLSATKRIIESDLTSEEKVSLIKVHLEMVSQLNGDT
;
A
#
# COMPACT_ATOMS: atom_id res chain seq x y z
N MET A 1 -10.53 15.57 -11.30
CA MET A 1 -10.60 15.84 -9.84
C MET A 1 -9.27 15.39 -9.27
N ARG A 2 -8.65 16.14 -8.34
CA ARG A 2 -7.20 16.10 -8.09
C ARG A 2 -6.82 15.05 -7.02
N LEU A 3 -6.37 13.87 -7.43
CA LEU A 3 -5.69 12.90 -6.56
C LEU A 3 -4.19 12.94 -6.83
N GLU A 4 -3.54 14.04 -6.44
CA GLU A 4 -2.08 14.15 -6.54
C GLU A 4 -1.38 14.27 -5.18
N SER A 5 -2.13 14.35 -4.08
CA SER A 5 -1.53 14.43 -2.75
C SER A 5 -1.47 13.06 -2.06
N PHE A 6 -0.35 12.79 -1.42
CA PHE A 6 -0.18 11.59 -0.60
C PHE A 6 -1.10 11.57 0.63
N GLU A 7 -1.61 12.72 1.07
CA GLU A 7 -2.65 12.80 2.12
C GLU A 7 -3.93 12.07 1.68
N ALA A 8 -4.46 12.42 0.50
CA ALA A 8 -5.69 11.82 -0.01
C ALA A 8 -5.50 10.31 -0.29
N LEU A 9 -4.34 9.91 -0.82
CA LEU A 9 -4.03 8.48 -1.02
C LEU A 9 -3.89 7.72 0.29
N LEU A 10 -3.31 8.32 1.32
CA LEU A 10 -3.24 7.70 2.64
C LEU A 10 -4.63 7.53 3.25
N ASP A 11 -5.52 8.50 3.08
CA ASP A 11 -6.92 8.38 3.52
C ASP A 11 -7.69 7.32 2.72
N ALA A 12 -7.50 7.23 1.41
CA ALA A 12 -8.06 6.15 0.60
C ALA A 12 -7.53 4.77 1.05
N TYR A 13 -6.23 4.65 1.33
CA TYR A 13 -5.64 3.43 1.89
C TYR A 13 -6.28 3.07 3.25
N ARG A 14 -6.50 4.05 4.13
CA ARG A 14 -7.13 3.83 5.45
C ARG A 14 -8.55 3.27 5.37
N GLN A 15 -9.30 3.61 4.34
CA GLN A 15 -10.65 3.07 4.14
C GLN A 15 -10.63 1.55 3.92
N ILE A 16 -9.59 1.05 3.24
CA ILE A 16 -9.41 -0.38 2.98
C ILE A 16 -8.78 -1.10 4.19
N TRP A 17 -7.77 -0.48 4.82
CA TRP A 17 -6.99 -1.08 5.91
C TRP A 17 -7.19 -0.33 7.23
N LYS A 18 -8.27 -0.64 7.94
CA LYS A 18 -8.73 0.11 9.14
C LYS A 18 -7.76 0.15 10.34
N ASN A 19 -6.73 -0.68 10.43
CA ASN A 19 -5.94 -0.89 11.67
C ASN A 19 -4.41 -1.09 11.47
N ARG A 20 -3.80 -0.55 10.41
CA ARG A 20 -2.38 -0.86 10.09
C ARG A 20 -1.51 0.36 9.84
N LEU A 21 -1.56 1.38 10.69
CA LEU A 21 -0.68 2.53 10.53
C LEU A 21 0.42 2.53 11.59
N LEU A 22 1.65 2.58 11.10
CA LEU A 22 2.79 3.05 11.87
C LEU A 22 2.74 4.58 11.81
N ILE A 23 2.14 5.21 12.82
CA ILE A 23 2.15 6.67 12.94
C ILE A 23 3.28 7.03 13.91
N SER A 24 4.36 7.62 13.38
CA SER A 24 5.35 8.35 14.17
C SER A 24 5.17 9.85 13.94
N GLU A 25 5.17 10.63 15.02
CA GLU A 25 5.07 12.09 14.95
C GLU A 25 6.10 12.69 13.98
N GLY A 26 5.69 13.65 13.15
CA GLY A 26 6.55 14.32 12.16
C GLY A 26 6.80 13.55 10.86
N THR A 27 6.11 12.43 10.61
CA THR A 27 6.28 11.64 9.37
C THR A 27 5.32 12.12 8.29
N SER A 28 5.81 12.36 7.05
CA SER A 28 4.96 12.73 5.92
C SER A 28 4.01 11.60 5.50
N SER A 29 2.83 11.93 4.99
CA SER A 29 1.85 10.94 4.54
C SER A 29 2.36 10.06 3.41
N GLU A 30 3.25 10.57 2.55
CA GLU A 30 3.97 9.76 1.57
C GLU A 30 4.77 8.64 2.23
N LYS A 31 5.59 9.00 3.22
CA LYS A 31 6.45 8.04 3.91
C LYS A 31 5.63 7.03 4.71
N ILE A 32 4.56 7.48 5.38
CA ILE A 32 3.63 6.59 6.10
C ILE A 32 3.01 5.59 5.12
N LEU A 33 2.49 6.06 3.98
CA LEU A 33 1.86 5.21 2.97
C LEU A 33 2.86 4.18 2.43
N LYS A 34 4.03 4.63 1.98
CA LYS A 34 5.06 3.75 1.40
C LYS A 34 5.58 2.72 2.40
N GLU A 35 5.86 3.10 3.66
CA GLU A 35 6.31 2.15 4.67
C GLU A 35 5.23 1.14 5.06
N THR A 36 3.97 1.57 5.10
CA THR A 36 2.85 0.66 5.37
C THR A 36 2.67 -0.36 4.23
N ILE A 37 2.69 0.10 2.98
CA ILE A 37 2.66 -0.76 1.79
C ILE A 37 3.86 -1.71 1.78
N LYS A 38 5.07 -1.21 2.03
CA LYS A 38 6.28 -2.03 2.11
C LYS A 38 6.14 -3.17 3.14
N ARG A 39 5.66 -2.86 4.34
CA ARG A 39 5.46 -3.87 5.38
C ARG A 39 4.43 -4.91 4.96
N GLU A 40 3.37 -4.49 4.27
CA GLU A 40 2.38 -5.40 3.71
C GLU A 40 2.97 -6.31 2.62
N LEU A 41 3.72 -5.75 1.67
CA LEU A 41 4.37 -6.48 0.58
C LEU A 41 5.42 -7.49 1.08
N LEU A 42 6.12 -7.17 2.18
CA LEU A 42 7.06 -8.08 2.83
C LEU A 42 6.38 -9.11 3.75
N ASP A 43 5.05 -9.11 3.79
CA ASP A 43 4.22 -9.91 4.69
C ASP A 43 4.69 -9.82 6.15
N GLY A 44 5.09 -8.62 6.58
CA GLY A 44 5.84 -8.38 7.81
C GLY A 44 5.10 -8.70 9.11
N ASN A 45 3.79 -8.94 9.05
CA ASN A 45 2.97 -9.34 10.19
C ASN A 45 2.79 -10.86 10.30
N SER A 46 3.20 -11.62 9.28
CA SER A 46 3.15 -13.08 9.27
C SER A 46 4.41 -13.66 9.93
N HIS A 47 4.26 -14.79 10.63
CA HIS A 47 5.38 -15.55 11.16
C HIS A 47 6.34 -15.93 10.01
N PRO A 48 7.68 -15.86 10.18
CA PRO A 48 8.63 -16.08 9.08
C PRO A 48 8.40 -17.33 8.24
N ARG A 49 7.92 -18.41 8.87
CA ARG A 49 7.68 -19.71 8.22
C ARG A 49 6.47 -19.76 7.28
N VAL A 50 5.56 -18.79 7.36
CA VAL A 50 4.33 -18.74 6.54
C VAL A 50 4.24 -17.47 5.69
N ARG A 51 5.33 -16.71 5.59
CA ARG A 51 5.39 -15.48 4.79
C ARG A 51 5.16 -15.78 3.31
N LYS A 52 4.37 -14.93 2.69
CA LYS A 52 4.10 -14.96 1.25
C LYS A 52 5.10 -14.11 0.47
N SER A 53 5.24 -14.41 -0.83
CA SER A 53 6.11 -13.63 -1.72
C SER A 53 5.56 -12.21 -1.91
N LYS A 54 6.41 -11.28 -2.37
CA LYS A 54 5.99 -9.90 -2.61
C LYS A 54 4.93 -9.84 -3.71
N GLU A 55 5.02 -10.72 -4.69
CA GLU A 55 4.09 -10.86 -5.81
C GLU A 55 2.74 -11.40 -5.34
N GLU A 56 2.72 -12.42 -4.47
CA GLU A 56 1.48 -12.91 -3.85
C GLU A 56 0.81 -11.80 -3.02
N LYS A 57 1.58 -11.03 -2.27
CA LYS A 57 1.06 -9.90 -1.47
C LYS A 57 0.55 -8.77 -2.36
N TYR A 58 1.26 -8.42 -3.42
CA TYR A 58 0.83 -7.44 -4.40
C TYR A 58 -0.49 -7.82 -5.06
N LEU A 59 -0.62 -9.08 -5.49
CA LEU A 59 -1.87 -9.58 -6.06
C LEU A 59 -3.03 -9.48 -5.06
N SER A 60 -2.79 -9.89 -3.80
CA SER A 60 -3.79 -9.81 -2.75
C SER A 60 -4.20 -8.36 -2.43
N ALA A 61 -3.24 -7.43 -2.38
CA ALA A 61 -3.50 -6.02 -2.13
C ALA A 61 -4.28 -5.39 -3.29
N THR A 62 -3.85 -5.65 -4.53
CA THR A 62 -4.52 -5.18 -5.75
C THR A 62 -5.96 -5.65 -5.81
N LYS A 63 -6.21 -6.94 -5.53
CA LYS A 63 -7.57 -7.48 -5.48
C LYS A 63 -8.43 -6.72 -4.47
N ARG A 64 -7.91 -6.49 -3.26
CA ARG A 64 -8.64 -5.74 -2.22
C ARG A 64 -8.92 -4.28 -2.63
N ILE A 65 -7.97 -3.63 -3.31
CA ILE A 65 -8.17 -2.26 -3.84
C ILE A 65 -9.29 -2.27 -4.89
N ILE A 66 -9.27 -3.21 -5.83
CA ILE A 66 -10.28 -3.31 -6.90
C ILE A 66 -11.68 -3.52 -6.31
N GLU A 67 -11.79 -4.39 -5.31
CA GLU A 67 -13.05 -4.75 -4.63
C GLU A 67 -13.54 -3.69 -3.62
N SER A 68 -12.77 -2.65 -3.35
CA SER A 68 -13.14 -1.59 -2.40
C SER A 68 -14.18 -0.62 -2.98
N ASP A 69 -14.81 0.16 -2.09
CA ASP A 69 -15.76 1.22 -2.47
C ASP A 69 -15.08 2.53 -2.94
N LEU A 70 -13.76 2.51 -3.09
CA LEU A 70 -13.00 3.66 -3.59
C LEU A 70 -13.40 4.02 -5.03
N THR A 71 -13.18 5.28 -5.39
CA THR A 71 -13.33 5.74 -6.77
C THR A 71 -12.31 5.06 -7.68
N SER A 72 -12.62 4.98 -8.98
CA SER A 72 -11.70 4.40 -9.97
C SER A 72 -10.32 5.08 -9.97
N GLU A 73 -10.28 6.39 -9.73
CA GLU A 73 -9.04 7.16 -9.74
C GLU A 73 -8.19 6.89 -8.48
N GLU A 74 -8.80 6.76 -7.30
CA GLU A 74 -8.11 6.31 -6.08
C GLU A 74 -7.56 4.89 -6.23
N LYS A 75 -8.34 3.99 -6.83
CA LYS A 75 -7.91 2.60 -7.09
C LYS A 75 -6.68 2.56 -7.98
N VAL A 76 -6.71 3.27 -9.12
CA VAL A 76 -5.58 3.33 -10.05
C VAL A 76 -4.34 3.90 -9.38
N SER A 77 -4.49 5.01 -8.65
CA SER A 77 -3.37 5.65 -7.96
C SER A 77 -2.76 4.76 -6.85
N LEU A 78 -3.60 4.08 -6.05
CA LEU A 78 -3.10 3.14 -5.03
C LEU A 78 -2.40 1.93 -5.66
N ILE A 79 -2.94 1.35 -6.74
CA ILE A 79 -2.31 0.24 -7.45
C ILE A 79 -0.95 0.68 -8.02
N LYS A 80 -0.87 1.90 -8.59
CA LYS A 80 0.38 2.45 -9.11
C LYS A 80 1.45 2.54 -8.02
N VAL A 81 1.12 3.07 -6.84
CA VAL A 81 2.06 3.13 -5.71
C VAL A 81 2.48 1.73 -5.27
N HIS A 82 1.55 0.76 -5.21
CA HIS A 82 1.90 -0.63 -4.87
C HIS A 82 2.86 -1.25 -5.90
N LEU A 83 2.64 -0.98 -7.19
CA LEU A 83 3.49 -1.46 -8.27
C LEU A 83 4.91 -0.88 -8.15
N GLU A 84 5.03 0.44 -7.97
CA GLU A 84 6.31 1.11 -7.76
C GLU A 84 7.07 0.50 -6.57
N MET A 85 6.37 0.25 -5.46
CA MET A 85 6.97 -0.34 -4.26
C MET A 85 7.45 -1.78 -4.47
N VAL A 86 6.70 -2.61 -5.22
CA VAL A 86 7.14 -3.98 -5.56
C VAL A 86 8.40 -3.93 -6.42
N SER A 87 8.42 -3.11 -7.47
CA SER A 87 9.58 -2.96 -8.36
C SER A 87 10.82 -2.50 -7.58
N GLN A 88 10.67 -1.51 -6.69
CA GLN A 88 11.77 -1.06 -5.81
C GLN A 88 12.28 -2.18 -4.90
N LEU A 89 11.39 -2.98 -4.31
CA LEU A 89 11.76 -4.09 -3.42
C LEU A 89 12.36 -5.30 -4.15
N ASN A 90 12.19 -5.39 -5.45
CA ASN A 90 12.79 -6.40 -6.30
C ASN A 90 14.10 -5.93 -6.96
N GLY A 91 14.41 -4.63 -6.88
CA GLY A 91 15.62 -4.04 -7.47
C GLY A 91 15.49 -3.75 -8.97
N ASP A 92 14.26 -3.65 -9.48
CA ASP A 92 13.96 -3.41 -10.90
C ASP A 92 14.06 -1.92 -11.29
N THR A 93 14.74 -1.09 -10.47
CA THR A 93 14.80 0.38 -10.58
C THR A 93 16.23 0.88 -10.69
#